data_AF-A0A8T4YGV4-F1
#
_entry.id   AF-A0A8T4YGV4-F1
#
_cell.length_a   1.000
_cell.length_b   1.000
_cell.length_c   1.000
_cell.angle_alpha   90.00
_cell.angle_beta   90.00
_cell.angle_gamma   90.00
#
_symmetry.space_group_name_H-M   'P 1'
#
loop_
_entity.id
_entity.type
_entity.pdbx_description
1 polymer ?
#
loop_
_entity_poly.entity_id
_entity_poly.type
_entity_poly.pdbx_seq_one_letter_code
_entity_poly.pdbx_strand_id
1 'polypeptide(L)'
;SRGALNGEGLKVQREDSIEVCRMHMLVDRMMKSLKPEERERMFPRGVTDTFATELYDFYNAIVEKRKPEVDGWEAYKDMAIPLSFYESATLRKPVKVKDVEELKLEEYQGEINERLGVR
;
A
#
# COMPACT_ATOMS: atom_id res chain seq x y z
N SER A 1 -16.79 16.63 -11.22
CA SER A 1 -16.96 15.74 -12.38
C SER A 1 -17.24 14.33 -11.87
N ARG A 2 -18.11 13.57 -12.54
CA ARG A 2 -18.28 12.13 -12.25
C ARG A 2 -17.32 11.36 -13.15
N GLY A 3 -16.50 10.49 -12.57
CA GLY A 3 -15.53 9.69 -13.31
C GLY A 3 -15.36 8.32 -12.68
N ALA A 4 -14.96 7.35 -13.48
CA ALA A 4 -14.68 5.99 -13.03
C ALA A 4 -13.37 5.51 -13.65
N LEU A 5 -12.51 4.91 -12.83
CA LEU A 5 -11.29 4.22 -13.26
C LEU A 5 -11.49 2.72 -13.07
N ASN A 6 -11.23 1.95 -14.11
CA ASN A 6 -11.22 0.49 -14.06
C ASN A 6 -10.05 -0.06 -14.91
N GLY A 7 -9.94 -1.38 -15.04
CA GLY A 7 -8.88 -2.02 -15.82
C GLY A 7 -8.85 -1.62 -17.31
N GLU A 8 -9.95 -1.12 -17.87
CA GLU A 8 -10.02 -0.67 -19.27
C GLU A 8 -9.47 0.74 -19.44
N GLY A 9 -9.56 1.58 -18.40
CA GLY A 9 -9.12 2.96 -18.41
C GLY A 9 -9.99 3.90 -17.59
N LEU A 10 -9.82 5.19 -17.85
CA LEU A 10 -10.53 6.28 -17.18
C LEU A 10 -11.71 6.74 -18.04
N LYS A 11 -12.91 6.75 -17.48
CA LYS A 11 -14.13 7.30 -18.08
C LYS A 11 -14.50 8.59 -17.34
N VAL A 12 -14.62 9.71 -18.04
CA VAL A 12 -14.98 11.02 -17.46
C VAL A 12 -16.27 11.52 -18.10
N GLN A 13 -17.28 11.79 -17.28
CA GLN A 13 -18.52 12.39 -17.73
C GLN A 13 -18.36 13.91 -17.85
N ARG A 14 -18.57 14.44 -19.06
CA ARG A 14 -18.75 15.86 -19.39
C ARG A 14 -20.24 16.18 -19.51
N GLU A 15 -20.59 17.45 -19.72
CA GLU A 15 -21.98 17.90 -19.83
C GLU A 15 -22.74 17.15 -20.93
N ASP A 16 -22.13 16.97 -22.12
CA ASP A 16 -22.76 16.34 -23.28
C ASP A 16 -22.07 15.06 -23.79
N SER A 17 -21.03 14.57 -23.11
CA SER A 17 -20.23 13.43 -23.62
C SER A 17 -19.52 12.61 -22.54
N ILE A 18 -19.08 11.41 -22.91
CA ILE A 18 -18.20 10.57 -22.11
C ILE A 18 -16.84 10.50 -22.80
N GLU A 19 -15.82 11.05 -22.15
CA GLU A 19 -14.43 10.89 -22.58
C GLU A 19 -13.88 9.57 -22.03
N VAL A 20 -13.28 8.75 -22.89
CA VAL A 20 -12.65 7.48 -22.50
C VAL A 20 -11.16 7.55 -22.81
N CYS A 21 -10.33 7.43 -21.78
CA CYS A 21 -8.88 7.29 -21.91
C CYS A 21 -8.50 5.85 -21.57
N ARG A 22 -7.99 5.10 -22.55
CA ARG A 22 -7.57 3.71 -22.35
C ARG A 22 -6.40 3.61 -21.37
N MET A 23 -6.31 2.50 -20.64
CA MET A 23 -5.28 2.31 -19.62
C MET A 23 -3.85 2.53 -20.14
N HIS A 24 -3.49 1.96 -21.30
CA HIS A 24 -2.15 2.16 -21.87
C HIS A 24 -1.84 3.64 -22.16
N MET A 25 -2.82 4.43 -22.61
CA MET A 25 -2.64 5.86 -22.86
C MET A 25 -2.43 6.64 -21.56
N LEU A 26 -3.05 6.20 -20.45
CA LEU A 26 -2.83 6.79 -19.13
C LEU A 26 -1.41 6.50 -18.63
N VAL A 27 -0.98 5.24 -18.73
CA VAL A 27 0.38 4.82 -18.36
C VAL A 27 1.41 5.57 -19.20
N ASP A 28 1.25 5.66 -20.52
CA ASP A 28 2.15 6.39 -21.40
C ASP A 28 2.23 7.88 -21.04
N ARG A 29 1.08 8.50 -20.73
CA ARG A 29 1.02 9.91 -20.33
C ARG A 29 1.73 10.11 -18.99
N MET A 30 1.51 9.24 -18.02
CA MET A 30 2.19 9.26 -16.72
C MET A 30 3.70 9.13 -16.91
N MET A 31 4.16 8.11 -17.64
CA MET A 31 5.58 7.87 -17.88
C MET A 31 6.25 9.07 -18.54
N LYS A 32 5.61 9.69 -19.55
CA LYS A 32 6.11 10.90 -20.21
C LYS A 32 6.12 12.14 -19.31
N SER A 33 5.25 12.20 -18.30
CA SER A 33 5.15 13.33 -17.38
C SER A 33 6.21 13.32 -16.27
N LEU A 34 6.79 12.14 -15.97
CA LEU A 34 7.83 11.98 -14.96
C LEU A 34 9.16 12.57 -15.42
N LYS A 35 9.85 13.28 -14.51
CA LYS A 35 11.26 13.66 -14.71
C LYS A 35 12.13 12.40 -14.80
N PRO A 36 13.29 12.46 -15.48
CA PRO A 36 14.20 11.30 -15.58
C PRO A 36 14.57 10.68 -14.22
N GLU A 37 14.83 11.52 -13.22
CA GLU A 37 15.17 11.09 -11.85
C GLU A 37 14.00 10.38 -11.16
N GLU A 38 12.78 10.90 -11.28
CA GLU A 38 11.58 10.30 -10.70
C GLU A 38 11.24 8.98 -11.38
N ARG A 39 11.44 8.91 -12.70
CA ARG A 39 11.25 7.69 -13.47
C ARG A 39 12.24 6.61 -13.04
N GLU A 40 13.52 6.94 -12.89
CA GLU A 40 14.52 5.96 -12.43
C GLU A 40 14.26 5.53 -10.98
N ARG A 41 13.74 6.42 -10.13
CA ARG A 41 13.35 6.08 -8.77
C ARG A 41 12.16 5.12 -8.73
N MET A 42 11.10 5.39 -9.49
CA MET A 42 9.85 4.61 -9.47
C MET A 42 9.91 3.34 -10.32
N PHE A 43 10.65 3.39 -11.43
CA PHE A 43 10.81 2.31 -12.39
C PHE A 43 12.30 2.14 -12.73
N PRO A 44 13.12 1.66 -11.78
CA PRO A 44 14.56 1.49 -11.99
C PRO A 44 14.83 0.68 -13.25
N ARG A 45 15.60 1.25 -14.18
CA ARG A 45 15.88 0.63 -15.49
C ARG A 45 14.62 0.23 -16.29
N GLY A 46 13.49 0.87 -16.02
CA GLY A 46 12.20 0.59 -16.65
C GLY A 46 11.48 -0.66 -16.12
N VAL A 47 11.90 -1.25 -15.01
CA VAL A 47 11.22 -2.41 -14.41
C VAL A 47 9.85 -1.99 -13.85
N THR A 48 8.81 -2.73 -14.19
CA THR A 48 7.42 -2.50 -13.73
C THR A 48 6.86 -3.66 -12.91
N ASP A 49 7.67 -4.68 -12.62
CA ASP A 49 7.31 -5.77 -11.71
C ASP A 49 7.41 -5.24 -10.27
N THR A 50 6.28 -5.25 -9.56
CA THR A 50 6.15 -4.59 -8.24
C THR A 50 7.03 -5.26 -7.19
N PHE A 51 7.19 -6.58 -7.25
CA PHE A 51 8.06 -7.30 -6.31
C PHE A 51 9.53 -6.99 -6.58
N ALA A 52 9.93 -6.94 -7.84
CA ALA A 52 11.30 -6.60 -8.21
C ALA A 52 11.65 -5.16 -7.77
N THR A 53 10.73 -4.21 -7.91
CA THR A 53 10.96 -2.82 -7.45
C THR A 53 11.07 -2.72 -5.94
N GLU A 54 10.23 -3.44 -5.18
CA GLU A 54 10.27 -3.46 -3.71
C GLU A 54 11.58 -4.09 -3.18
N LEU A 55 11.98 -5.24 -3.73
CA LEU A 55 13.23 -5.91 -3.33
C LEU A 55 14.46 -5.06 -3.66
N TYR A 56 14.42 -4.34 -4.78
CA TYR A 56 15.48 -3.42 -5.16
C TYR A 56 15.54 -2.19 -4.25
N ASP A 57 14.39 -1.62 -3.84
CA ASP A 57 14.36 -0.54 -2.85
C ASP A 57 14.98 -0.99 -1.52
N PHE A 58 14.59 -2.16 -1.03
CA PHE A 58 15.15 -2.74 0.20
C PHE A 58 16.66 -2.95 0.11
N TYR A 59 17.14 -3.56 -0.99
CA TYR A 59 18.57 -3.73 -1.25
C TYR A 59 19.32 -2.38 -1.23
N ASN A 60 18.82 -1.39 -1.98
CA ASN A 60 19.47 -0.08 -2.04
C ASN A 60 19.42 0.65 -0.70
N ALA A 61 18.35 0.51 0.08
CA ALA A 61 18.25 1.11 1.40
C ALA A 61 19.37 0.64 2.33
N ILE A 62 19.72 -0.64 2.25
CA ILE A 62 20.84 -1.23 3.00
C ILE A 62 22.18 -0.69 2.50
N VAL A 63 22.43 -0.74 1.18
CA VAL A 63 23.71 -0.34 0.58
C VAL A 63 23.99 1.15 0.81
N GLU A 64 22.99 1.99 0.58
CA GLU A 64 23.10 3.45 0.68
C GLU A 64 22.83 3.98 2.10
N LYS A 65 22.55 3.09 3.06
CA LYS A 65 22.20 3.45 4.46
C LYS A 65 21.10 4.52 4.55
N ARG A 66 20.07 4.38 3.71
CA ARG A 66 18.90 5.27 3.69
C ARG A 66 17.66 4.53 4.20
N LYS A 67 16.61 5.29 4.48
CA LYS A 67 15.29 4.72 4.76
C LYS A 67 14.71 4.10 3.46
N PRO A 68 14.13 2.89 3.51
CA PRO A 68 13.35 2.35 2.39
C PRO A 68 12.04 3.14 2.23
N GLU A 69 11.34 2.92 1.12
CA GLU A 69 10.04 3.54 0.84
C GLU A 69 9.02 3.20 1.95
N VAL A 70 8.95 1.91 2.32
CA VAL A 70 8.14 1.42 3.43
C VAL A 70 9.07 0.79 4.46
N ASP A 71 9.09 1.33 5.68
CA ASP A 71 9.87 0.76 6.78
C ASP A 71 9.00 -0.12 7.69
N GLY A 72 9.65 -0.79 8.64
CA GLY A 72 8.97 -1.68 9.57
C GLY A 72 7.94 -0.96 10.46
N TRP A 73 8.10 0.34 10.70
CA TRP A 73 7.16 1.12 11.50
C TRP A 73 5.89 1.48 10.72
N GLU A 74 6.02 1.83 9.44
CA GLU A 74 4.86 2.03 8.58
C GLU A 74 4.10 0.72 8.40
N ALA A 75 4.81 -0.37 8.08
CA ALA A 75 4.21 -1.69 7.96
C ALA A 75 3.52 -2.15 9.26
N TYR A 76 4.09 -1.84 10.43
CA TYR A 76 3.48 -2.13 11.72
C TYR A 76 2.12 -1.44 11.90
N LYS A 77 2.03 -0.16 11.54
CA LYS A 77 0.77 0.60 11.60
C LYS A 77 -0.26 0.07 10.61
N ASP A 78 0.19 -0.27 9.41
CA ASP A 78 -0.67 -0.87 8.39
C ASP A 78 -1.27 -2.19 8.89
N MET A 79 -0.49 -3.00 9.61
CA MET A 79 -0.96 -4.26 10.21
C MET A 79 -1.95 -4.08 11.35
N ALA A 80 -1.94 -2.95 12.05
CA ALA A 80 -2.93 -2.68 13.11
C ALA A 80 -4.37 -2.62 12.55
N ILE A 81 -4.56 -2.20 11.30
CA ILE A 81 -5.87 -2.10 10.66
C ILE A 81 -6.55 -3.48 10.51
N PRO A 82 -5.97 -4.47 9.80
CA PRO A 82 -6.58 -5.79 9.67
C PRO A 82 -6.69 -6.50 11.03
N LEU A 83 -5.70 -6.36 11.92
CA LEU A 83 -5.76 -6.95 13.26
C LEU A 83 -6.95 -6.40 14.06
N SER A 84 -7.26 -5.11 13.91
CA SER A 84 -8.44 -4.51 14.55
C SER A 84 -9.76 -5.14 14.12
N PHE A 85 -9.87 -5.66 12.90
CA PHE A 85 -11.05 -6.41 12.48
C PHE A 85 -11.18 -7.72 13.25
N TYR A 86 -10.07 -8.45 13.41
CA TYR A 86 -10.05 -9.70 14.18
C TYR A 86 -10.33 -9.45 15.66
N GLU A 87 -9.70 -8.45 16.26
CA GLU A 87 -9.93 -8.07 17.65
C GLU A 87 -11.39 -7.67 17.91
N SER A 88 -11.97 -6.84 17.03
CA SER A 88 -13.39 -6.47 17.08
C SER A 88 -14.32 -7.69 16.98
N ALA A 89 -14.01 -8.63 16.08
CA ALA A 89 -14.80 -9.85 15.88
C ALA A 89 -14.74 -10.77 17.12
N THR A 90 -13.55 -10.95 17.70
CA THR A 90 -13.33 -11.75 18.91
C THR A 90 -14.06 -11.15 20.11
N LEU A 91 -13.94 -9.83 20.32
CA LEU A 91 -14.56 -9.13 21.44
C LEU A 91 -16.05 -8.80 21.23
N ARG A 92 -16.56 -8.97 20.01
CA ARG A 92 -17.94 -8.61 19.60
C ARG A 92 -18.32 -7.18 19.92
N LYS A 93 -17.35 -6.26 19.82
CA LYS A 93 -17.55 -4.82 20.06
C LYS A 93 -16.60 -4.00 19.19
N PRO A 94 -16.97 -2.76 18.82
CA PRO A 94 -16.05 -1.85 18.16
C PRO A 94 -14.78 -1.63 19.01
N VAL A 95 -13.63 -1.57 18.34
CA VAL A 95 -12.32 -1.31 18.94
C VAL A 95 -11.67 -0.08 18.28
N LYS A 96 -10.74 0.57 18.99
CA LYS A 96 -9.92 1.62 18.37
C LYS A 96 -8.69 0.96 17.76
N VAL A 97 -8.40 1.28 16.50
CA VAL A 97 -7.18 0.80 15.82
C VAL A 97 -5.92 1.15 16.62
N LYS A 98 -5.90 2.35 17.22
CA LYS A 98 -4.81 2.80 18.08
C LYS A 98 -4.60 1.92 19.31
N ASP A 99 -5.65 1.34 19.89
CA ASP A 99 -5.49 0.46 21.05
C ASP A 99 -4.85 -0.88 20.66
N VAL A 100 -5.06 -1.34 19.42
CA VAL A 100 -4.38 -2.52 18.84
C VAL A 100 -2.94 -2.17 18.46
N GLU A 101 -2.71 -1.03 17.79
CA GLU A 101 -1.36 -0.52 17.47
C GLU A 101 -0.49 -0.33 18.72
N GLU A 102 -1.07 0.11 19.84
CA GLU A 102 -0.34 0.32 21.10
C GLU A 102 -0.28 -0.95 21.97
N LEU A 103 -0.70 -2.12 21.46
CA LEU A 103 -0.71 -3.41 22.17
C LEU A 103 -1.49 -3.37 23.50
N LYS A 104 -2.54 -2.55 23.57
CA LYS A 104 -3.46 -2.50 24.72
C LYS A 104 -4.57 -3.54 24.61
N LEU A 105 -4.79 -4.04 23.41
CA LEU A 105 -5.86 -4.97 23.07
C LEU A 105 -5.27 -6.04 22.15
N GLU A 106 -5.17 -7.25 22.69
CA GLU A 106 -4.51 -8.41 22.05
C GLU A 106 -5.28 -9.70 22.39
N GLU A 107 -6.62 -9.72 22.27
CA GLU A 107 -7.41 -10.90 22.62
C GLU A 107 -7.30 -11.96 21.52
N TYR A 108 -7.43 -11.54 20.25
CA TYR A 108 -7.20 -12.42 19.11
C TYR A 108 -5.71 -12.79 19.03
N GLN A 109 -4.81 -11.81 19.14
CA GLN A 109 -3.36 -12.07 19.06
C GLN A 109 -2.84 -12.88 20.26
N GLY A 110 -3.45 -12.75 21.44
CA GLY A 110 -3.05 -13.44 22.66
C GLY A 110 -3.10 -14.96 22.56
N GLU A 111 -4.16 -15.52 21.97
CA GLU A 111 -4.27 -16.98 21.73
C GLU A 111 -3.11 -17.49 20.86
N ILE A 112 -2.69 -16.71 19.86
CA ILE A 112 -1.57 -17.05 18.96
C ILE A 112 -0.25 -16.95 19.72
N ASN A 113 -0.05 -15.87 20.47
CA ASN A 113 1.15 -15.63 21.28
C ASN A 113 1.38 -16.79 22.27
N GLU A 114 0.33 -17.22 22.98
CA GLU A 114 0.39 -18.37 23.89
C GLU A 114 0.82 -19.67 23.20
N ARG A 115 0.27 -19.94 22.00
CA ARG A 115 0.64 -21.13 21.21
C ARG A 115 2.07 -21.09 20.68
N LEU A 116 2.57 -19.89 20.38
CA LEU A 116 3.93 -19.69 19.88
C LEU A 116 4.97 -19.55 21.00
N GLY A 117 4.53 -19.46 22.27
CA GLY A 117 5.42 -19.25 23.41
C GLY A 117 6.07 -17.86 23.42
N VAL A 118 5.42 -16.89 22.76
CA VAL A 118 5.84 -15.49 22.76
C VAL A 118 5.01 -14.76 23.82
N ARG A 119 5.67 -13.99 24.68
CA ARG A 119 5.04 -13.28 25.79
C ARG A 119 5.46 -11.82 25.79
#